data_AF-A0A957IZZ9-F1
#
_entry.id   AF-A0A957IZZ9-F1
#
_cell.length_a   1.000
_cell.length_b   1.000
_cell.length_c   1.000
_cell.angle_alpha   90.00
_cell.angle_beta   90.00
_cell.angle_gamma   90.00
#
_symmetry.space_group_name_H-M   'P 1'
#
loop_
_entity.id
_entity.type
_entity.pdbx_description
1 polymer ?
#
loop_
_entity_poly.entity_id
_entity_poly.type
_entity_poly.pdbx_seq_one_letter_code
_entity_poly.pdbx_strand_id
1 'polypeptide(L)'
;EHTLESFGAPATVVEISHGPTVTQFGVEPNFIEARSGKRTKVKVGKIASLADDLALALAAHSIRIQAPVPGKGYVGIEVPNVAKALVSLRDVIEAPEFRKIKSPLAIGLGQNVSGQPISADLAAMPHLLIAGTTGSGKSVCVNGIIACLLLQNTPDNLKLVMVDPKRVELTGYNGVPHLAAPVVVEMDRVIGTLQWALREMDGRYKRFAEYGARNIVEYNKKIAKDSKQEPLPYIVIIIDELADLMMLAPEDTERAVTRLAQMARATGIHMVIATQRPSVDVVTGIIKANFPARIAFAVASSTDSRVILDTTGAERLLGQGDMLFQSPDAAAPVRLQGCYVSDGELNKLIEYWRTARRFNLIPSTESITPRAAAEAAAATPETAAPARPTPPPPAAATPTGNGETAVTPTPQAAEPVEPHPITLTPHHPITPSSPAASNLTQRPLWEELQAMENAEDDPELDDELLPEAIALVRKLNKASTSLLQRRFRIGYTRAARLVDHMEEQGIIGPPTGTSKARVVLPPKLDEAPDPGAEAPGGEDADTAT
;
A
#
# COMPACT_ATOMS: atom_id res chain seq x y z
N GLU A 1 18.47 -15.85 -40.77
CA GLU A 1 19.78 -15.74 -41.46
C GLU A 1 19.64 -15.06 -42.81
N HIS A 2 18.89 -15.62 -43.77
CA HIS A 2 18.68 -15.03 -45.11
C HIS A 2 18.28 -13.54 -45.08
N THR A 3 17.33 -13.15 -44.22
CA THR A 3 16.92 -11.75 -44.05
C THR A 3 18.08 -10.85 -43.59
N LEU A 4 18.88 -11.30 -42.62
CA LEU A 4 20.03 -10.54 -42.12
C LEU A 4 21.08 -10.34 -43.22
N GLU A 5 21.31 -11.38 -44.03
CA GLU A 5 22.19 -11.34 -45.18
C GLU A 5 21.70 -10.35 -46.25
N SER A 6 20.40 -10.33 -46.58
CA SER A 6 19.84 -9.37 -47.55
C SER A 6 19.97 -7.91 -47.11
N PHE A 7 20.03 -7.63 -45.81
CA PHE A 7 20.32 -6.30 -45.25
C PHE A 7 21.81 -6.03 -45.02
N GLY A 8 22.68 -6.91 -45.54
CA GLY A 8 24.13 -6.77 -45.47
C GLY A 8 24.71 -6.95 -44.07
N ALA A 9 24.00 -7.64 -43.18
CA ALA A 9 24.43 -7.97 -41.82
C ALA A 9 24.49 -9.51 -41.64
N PRO A 10 25.24 -10.26 -42.48
CA PRO A 10 25.25 -11.71 -42.42
C PRO A 10 25.62 -12.18 -41.00
N ALA A 11 24.88 -13.17 -40.51
CA ALA A 11 25.05 -13.77 -39.19
C ALA A 11 24.52 -15.19 -39.22
N THR A 12 25.06 -16.04 -38.35
CA THR A 12 24.69 -17.46 -38.26
C THR A 12 24.03 -17.73 -36.91
N VAL A 13 22.93 -18.48 -36.90
CA VAL A 13 22.26 -18.94 -35.69
C VAL A 13 23.09 -20.06 -35.08
N VAL A 14 23.55 -19.84 -33.85
CA VAL A 14 24.39 -20.78 -33.08
C VAL A 14 23.64 -21.40 -31.90
N GLU A 15 22.55 -20.77 -31.46
CA GLU A 15 21.76 -21.24 -30.32
C GLU A 15 20.27 -20.92 -30.55
N ILE A 16 19.40 -21.84 -30.15
CA ILE A 16 17.94 -21.65 -30.17
C ILE A 16 17.41 -22.01 -28.79
N SER A 17 16.78 -21.05 -28.12
CA SER A 17 16.11 -21.24 -26.83
C SER A 17 14.62 -21.01 -27.02
N HIS A 18 13.82 -22.06 -26.83
CA HIS A 18 12.36 -21.96 -26.87
C HIS A 18 11.82 -21.59 -25.48
N GLY A 19 11.23 -20.41 -25.38
CA GLY A 19 10.53 -19.93 -24.20
C GLY A 19 9.00 -19.99 -24.37
N PRO A 20 8.25 -19.64 -23.32
CA PRO A 20 6.79 -19.69 -23.35
C PRO A 20 6.17 -18.70 -24.36
N THR A 21 6.74 -17.51 -24.46
CA THR A 21 6.16 -16.40 -25.24
C THR A 21 6.99 -16.04 -26.47
N VAL A 22 8.30 -16.27 -26.41
CA VAL A 22 9.24 -15.97 -27.48
C VAL A 22 10.20 -17.13 -27.67
N THR A 23 10.76 -17.25 -28.87
CA THR A 23 11.94 -18.06 -29.14
C THR A 23 13.12 -17.11 -29.33
N GLN A 24 14.19 -17.33 -28.56
CA GLN A 24 15.43 -16.57 -28.69
C GLN A 24 16.38 -17.31 -29.63
N PHE A 25 16.76 -16.65 -30.73
CA PHE A 25 17.80 -17.09 -31.65
C PHE A 25 19.11 -16.37 -31.30
N GLY A 26 20.09 -17.10 -30.80
CA GLY A 26 21.44 -16.60 -30.62
C GLY A 26 22.17 -16.56 -31.96
N VAL A 27 22.50 -15.37 -32.43
CA VAL A 27 23.17 -15.15 -33.73
C VAL A 27 24.58 -14.60 -33.55
N GLU A 28 25.56 -15.26 -34.16
CA GLU A 28 26.92 -14.76 -34.23
C GLU A 28 27.10 -13.91 -35.51
N PRO A 29 27.58 -12.65 -35.39
CA PRO A 29 27.82 -11.80 -36.56
C PRO A 29 28.95 -12.36 -37.44
N ASN A 30 28.71 -12.52 -38.75
CA ASN A 30 29.71 -12.99 -39.71
C ASN A 30 30.62 -11.83 -40.16
N PHE A 31 31.49 -12.11 -41.15
CA PHE A 31 32.37 -11.12 -41.76
C PHE A 31 31.78 -10.62 -43.08
N ILE A 32 31.95 -9.33 -43.35
CA ILE A 32 31.71 -8.70 -44.65
C ILE A 32 33.03 -8.29 -45.29
N GLU A 33 33.16 -8.50 -46.60
CA GLU A 33 34.29 -8.05 -47.40
C GLU A 33 33.99 -6.67 -48.01
N ALA A 34 34.87 -5.71 -47.73
CA ALA A 34 34.84 -4.43 -48.42
C ALA A 34 35.39 -4.59 -49.85
N ARG A 35 35.03 -3.67 -50.76
CA ARG A 35 35.58 -3.61 -52.14
C ARG A 35 37.13 -3.53 -52.18
N SER A 36 37.76 -3.15 -51.07
CA SER A 36 39.22 -3.12 -50.90
C SER A 36 39.82 -4.48 -50.47
N GLY A 37 39.03 -5.55 -50.38
CA GLY A 37 39.45 -6.87 -49.88
C GLY A 37 39.56 -6.96 -48.35
N LYS A 38 39.29 -5.87 -47.61
CA LYS A 38 39.35 -5.86 -46.14
C LYS A 38 38.13 -6.58 -45.55
N ARG A 39 38.37 -7.67 -44.81
CA ARG A 39 37.35 -8.38 -44.03
C ARG A 39 37.07 -7.66 -42.72
N THR A 40 35.80 -7.41 -42.43
CA THR A 40 35.36 -6.76 -41.18
C THR A 40 34.19 -7.52 -40.58
N LYS A 41 34.21 -7.76 -39.26
CA LYS A 41 33.09 -8.40 -38.56
C LYS A 41 31.89 -7.47 -38.57
N VAL A 42 30.69 -8.00 -38.80
CA VAL A 42 29.44 -7.25 -38.73
C VAL A 42 29.31 -6.64 -37.34
N LYS A 43 29.08 -5.33 -37.27
CA LYS A 43 28.93 -4.62 -36.00
C LYS A 43 27.61 -5.03 -35.35
N VAL A 44 27.64 -5.27 -34.05
CA VAL A 44 26.45 -5.57 -33.24
C VAL A 44 25.36 -4.51 -33.41
N GLY A 45 25.74 -3.23 -33.41
CA GLY A 45 24.79 -2.13 -33.64
C GLY A 45 24.08 -2.18 -35.00
N LYS A 46 24.71 -2.78 -36.03
CA LYS A 46 24.07 -2.98 -37.35
C LYS A 46 22.97 -4.03 -37.27
N ILE A 47 23.15 -5.09 -36.49
CA ILE A 47 22.10 -6.09 -36.27
C ILE A 47 20.98 -5.46 -35.43
N ALA A 48 21.34 -4.75 -34.36
CA ALA A 48 20.38 -4.08 -33.48
C ALA A 48 19.47 -3.08 -34.21
N SER A 49 19.99 -2.36 -35.20
CA SER A 49 19.20 -1.42 -36.00
C SER A 49 18.20 -2.07 -36.95
N LEU A 50 18.32 -3.38 -37.23
CA LEU A 50 17.44 -4.11 -38.15
C LEU A 50 16.21 -4.72 -37.46
N ALA A 51 15.93 -4.36 -36.20
CA ALA A 51 14.83 -4.95 -35.44
C ALA A 51 13.46 -4.84 -36.16
N ASP A 52 13.16 -3.66 -36.73
CA ASP A 52 11.88 -3.42 -37.42
C ASP A 52 11.82 -4.12 -38.78
N ASP A 53 12.92 -4.13 -39.53
CA ASP A 53 13.03 -4.85 -40.80
C ASP A 53 12.89 -6.37 -40.61
N LEU A 54 13.50 -6.91 -39.56
CA LEU A 54 13.35 -8.32 -39.18
C LEU A 54 11.92 -8.63 -38.77
N ALA A 55 11.26 -7.74 -38.02
CA ALA A 55 9.87 -7.92 -37.60
C ALA A 55 8.95 -8.01 -38.82
N LEU A 56 9.13 -7.10 -39.79
CA LEU A 56 8.40 -7.10 -41.05
C LEU A 56 8.63 -8.40 -41.85
N ALA A 57 9.89 -8.81 -42.01
CA ALA A 57 10.24 -9.98 -42.80
C ALA A 57 9.76 -11.31 -42.17
N LEU A 58 9.69 -11.37 -40.84
CA LEU A 58 9.22 -12.55 -40.11
C LEU A 58 7.70 -12.50 -39.81
N ALA A 59 6.99 -11.49 -40.31
CA ALA A 59 5.58 -11.24 -40.00
C ALA A 59 5.29 -11.22 -38.48
N ALA A 60 6.26 -10.74 -37.70
CA ALA A 60 6.17 -10.64 -36.25
C ALA A 60 5.68 -9.24 -35.84
N HIS A 61 4.89 -9.17 -34.76
CA HIS A 61 4.40 -7.88 -34.24
C HIS A 61 5.54 -6.96 -33.78
N SER A 62 6.50 -7.52 -33.05
CA SER A 62 7.73 -6.83 -32.63
C SER A 62 8.85 -7.86 -32.45
N ILE A 63 10.09 -7.40 -32.63
CA ILE A 63 11.28 -8.18 -32.31
C ILE A 63 12.12 -7.38 -31.32
N ARG A 64 12.67 -8.09 -30.33
CA ARG A 64 13.62 -7.51 -29.37
C ARG A 64 15.00 -8.08 -29.62
N ILE A 65 15.99 -7.20 -29.66
CA ILE A 65 17.39 -7.57 -29.84
C ILE A 65 18.13 -7.37 -28.51
N GLN A 66 18.64 -8.45 -27.94
CA GLN A 66 19.49 -8.45 -26.75
C GLN A 66 20.96 -8.54 -27.18
N ALA A 67 21.72 -7.47 -26.96
CA ALA A 67 23.05 -7.35 -27.53
C ALA A 67 24.07 -6.75 -26.55
N PRO A 68 25.11 -7.51 -26.13
CA PRO A 68 25.24 -8.97 -26.24
C PRO A 68 24.29 -9.70 -25.28
N VAL A 69 24.10 -11.01 -25.48
CA VAL A 69 23.45 -11.85 -24.46
C VAL A 69 24.41 -12.02 -23.27
N PRO A 70 23.98 -11.79 -22.01
CA PRO A 70 24.84 -11.89 -20.84
C PRO A 70 25.57 -13.24 -20.75
N GLY A 71 26.90 -13.20 -20.59
CA GLY A 71 27.74 -14.39 -20.50
C GLY A 71 27.92 -15.17 -21.81
N LYS A 72 27.43 -14.65 -22.95
CA LYS A 72 27.46 -15.31 -24.25
C LYS A 72 28.13 -14.42 -25.32
N GLY A 73 28.75 -15.05 -26.32
CA GLY A 73 29.47 -14.37 -27.40
C GLY A 73 28.61 -13.96 -28.61
N TYR A 74 27.27 -13.99 -28.49
CA TYR A 74 26.34 -13.77 -29.59
C TYR A 74 25.27 -12.70 -29.26
N VAL A 75 24.54 -12.27 -30.29
CA VAL A 75 23.38 -11.37 -30.18
C VAL A 75 22.11 -12.23 -30.10
N GLY A 76 21.22 -11.93 -29.17
CA GLY A 76 19.94 -12.63 -29.02
C GLY A 76 18.86 -11.91 -29.81
N ILE A 77 18.20 -12.61 -30.73
CA ILE A 77 17.02 -12.13 -31.45
C ILE A 77 15.80 -12.85 -30.89
N GLU A 78 14.96 -12.14 -30.14
CA GLU A 78 13.75 -12.69 -29.54
C GLU A 78 12.57 -12.49 -30.49
N VAL A 79 12.08 -13.61 -31.04
CA VAL A 79 10.95 -13.64 -31.98
C VAL A 79 9.71 -14.18 -31.27
N PRO A 80 8.55 -13.51 -31.36
CA PRO A 80 7.30 -14.02 -30.79
C PRO A 80 6.94 -15.42 -31.31
N ASN A 81 6.47 -16.27 -30.39
CA ASN A 81 5.89 -17.56 -30.78
C ASN A 81 4.51 -17.34 -31.41
N VAL A 82 4.11 -18.22 -32.33
CA VAL A 82 2.75 -18.21 -32.93
C VAL A 82 1.68 -18.50 -31.88
N ALA A 83 1.95 -19.43 -30.96
CA ALA A 83 1.12 -19.73 -29.81
C ALA A 83 1.90 -19.41 -28.52
N LYS A 84 1.33 -18.58 -27.66
CA LYS A 84 1.90 -18.27 -26.34
C LYS A 84 1.50 -19.37 -25.36
N ALA A 85 2.46 -19.88 -24.60
CA ALA A 85 2.18 -20.78 -23.49
C ALA A 85 1.80 -19.97 -22.24
N LEU A 86 0.75 -20.41 -21.54
CA LEU A 86 0.38 -19.87 -20.24
C LEU A 86 1.35 -20.42 -19.18
N VAL A 87 1.94 -19.53 -18.39
CA VAL A 87 2.82 -19.90 -17.28
C VAL A 87 1.99 -19.93 -16.00
N SER A 88 1.68 -21.11 -15.46
CA SER A 88 0.89 -21.19 -14.24
C SER A 88 1.73 -20.79 -13.02
N LEU A 89 1.10 -20.13 -12.03
CA LEU A 89 1.77 -19.82 -10.77
C LEU A 89 2.27 -21.09 -10.08
N ARG A 90 1.49 -22.17 -10.16
CA ARG A 90 1.80 -23.46 -9.54
C ARG A 90 3.13 -24.03 -10.03
N ASP A 91 3.38 -24.01 -11.34
CA ASP A 91 4.61 -24.54 -11.93
C ASP A 91 5.85 -23.83 -11.39
N VAL A 92 5.74 -22.52 -11.11
CA VAL A 92 6.85 -21.71 -10.60
C VAL A 92 7.07 -21.94 -9.10
N ILE A 93 6.01 -22.00 -8.29
CA ILE A 93 6.16 -22.21 -6.83
C ILE A 93 6.56 -23.65 -6.46
N GLU A 94 6.21 -24.63 -7.29
CA GLU A 94 6.63 -26.02 -7.09
C GLU A 94 8.07 -26.28 -7.56
N ALA A 95 8.65 -25.35 -8.33
CA ALA A 95 10.00 -25.47 -8.86
C ALA A 95 11.07 -25.53 -7.74
N PRO A 96 12.19 -26.26 -7.96
CA PRO A 96 13.30 -26.31 -7.02
C PRO A 96 13.88 -24.93 -6.66
N GLU A 97 13.90 -24.00 -7.62
CA GLU A 97 14.40 -22.63 -7.48
C GLU A 97 13.61 -21.86 -6.42
N PHE A 98 12.28 -21.97 -6.46
CA PHE A 98 11.41 -21.33 -5.46
C PHE A 98 11.59 -21.98 -4.09
N ARG A 99 11.58 -23.31 -4.01
CA ARG A 99 11.72 -24.06 -2.74
C ARG A 99 13.06 -23.85 -2.03
N LYS A 100 14.10 -23.40 -2.75
CA LYS A 100 15.40 -23.02 -2.19
C LYS A 100 15.35 -21.69 -1.42
N ILE A 101 14.41 -20.81 -1.75
CA ILE A 101 14.23 -19.53 -1.06
C ILE A 101 13.55 -19.83 0.29
N LYS A 102 14.31 -19.69 1.39
CA LYS A 102 13.82 -19.95 2.77
C LYS A 102 13.26 -18.68 3.43
N SER A 103 12.73 -17.76 2.63
CA SER A 103 12.15 -16.50 3.09
C SER A 103 10.63 -16.61 3.12
N PRO A 104 9.95 -16.05 4.13
CA PRO A 104 8.50 -15.93 4.13
C PRO A 104 7.98 -15.03 2.99
N LEU A 105 8.85 -14.19 2.41
CA LEU A 105 8.48 -13.27 1.34
C LEU A 105 8.98 -13.72 -0.05
N ALA A 106 9.13 -15.04 -0.24
CA ALA A 106 9.40 -15.63 -1.54
C ALA A 106 8.24 -15.43 -2.51
N ILE A 107 8.53 -14.99 -3.73
CA ILE A 107 7.57 -14.70 -4.80
C ILE A 107 7.97 -15.40 -6.10
N GLY A 108 7.01 -16.02 -6.77
CA GLY A 108 7.19 -16.63 -8.08
C GLY A 108 6.89 -15.58 -9.15
N LEU A 109 7.88 -15.21 -9.97
CA LEU A 109 7.71 -14.16 -10.97
C LEU A 109 7.20 -14.70 -12.30
N GLY A 110 7.73 -15.84 -12.75
CA GLY A 110 7.37 -16.39 -14.06
C GLY A 110 8.42 -17.33 -14.62
N GLN A 111 8.54 -17.36 -15.94
CA GLN A 111 9.57 -18.11 -16.66
C GLN A 111 10.38 -17.19 -17.58
N ASN A 112 11.68 -17.45 -17.74
CA ASN A 112 12.52 -16.70 -18.66
C ASN A 112 12.35 -17.14 -20.13
N VAL A 113 13.12 -16.54 -21.05
CA VAL A 113 13.11 -16.86 -22.49
C VAL A 113 13.53 -18.30 -22.83
N SER A 114 14.06 -19.05 -21.87
CA SER A 114 14.41 -20.48 -22.00
C SER A 114 13.42 -21.38 -21.25
N GLY A 115 12.32 -20.84 -20.72
CA GLY A 115 11.31 -21.59 -19.96
C GLY A 115 11.70 -21.92 -18.52
N GLN A 116 12.83 -21.41 -18.03
CA GLN A 116 13.27 -21.69 -16.66
C GLN A 116 12.46 -20.85 -15.65
N PRO A 117 11.97 -21.45 -14.56
CA PRO A 117 11.21 -20.73 -13.53
C PRO A 117 12.10 -19.72 -12.80
N ILE A 118 11.60 -18.49 -12.67
CA ILE A 118 12.27 -17.37 -12.00
C ILE A 118 11.47 -16.99 -10.78
N SER A 119 12.16 -16.98 -9.64
CA SER A 119 11.62 -16.64 -8.33
C SER A 119 12.52 -15.61 -7.65
N ALA A 120 11.95 -14.90 -6.70
CA ALA A 120 12.57 -13.75 -6.04
C ALA A 120 12.22 -13.74 -4.56
N ASP A 121 13.02 -13.03 -3.76
CA ASP A 121 12.75 -12.78 -2.35
C ASP A 121 12.55 -11.28 -2.11
N LEU A 122 11.34 -10.89 -1.73
CA LEU A 122 11.02 -9.49 -1.43
C LEU A 122 11.77 -9.01 -0.16
N ALA A 123 12.19 -9.90 0.74
CA ALA A 123 13.01 -9.51 1.89
C ALA A 123 14.45 -9.12 1.48
N ALA A 124 15.02 -9.86 0.50
CA ALA A 124 16.31 -9.55 -0.09
C ALA A 124 16.26 -8.31 -0.99
N MET A 125 15.13 -8.11 -1.67
CA MET A 125 14.84 -6.98 -2.55
C MET A 125 13.74 -6.11 -1.92
N PRO A 126 14.07 -5.31 -0.88
CA PRO A 126 13.13 -4.88 0.15
C PRO A 126 11.90 -4.15 -0.36
N HIS A 127 12.02 -3.49 -1.52
CA HIS A 127 10.92 -2.78 -2.16
C HIS A 127 10.93 -3.05 -3.67
N LEU A 128 9.73 -3.23 -4.23
CA LEU A 128 9.50 -3.57 -5.63
C LEU A 128 8.63 -2.50 -6.29
N LEU A 129 9.10 -1.96 -7.42
CA LEU A 129 8.32 -1.08 -8.28
C LEU A 129 7.82 -1.86 -9.50
N ILE A 130 6.53 -1.79 -9.78
CA ILE A 130 5.88 -2.44 -10.93
C ILE A 130 5.23 -1.38 -11.79
N ALA A 131 5.51 -1.36 -13.09
CA ALA A 131 4.91 -0.39 -13.98
C ALA A 131 4.59 -0.97 -15.36
N GLY A 132 3.55 -0.45 -15.99
CA GLY A 132 3.13 -0.85 -17.34
C GLY A 132 1.72 -0.39 -17.65
N THR A 133 1.35 -0.38 -18.93
CA THR A 133 0.03 0.13 -19.34
C THR A 133 -1.11 -0.83 -18.94
N THR A 134 -2.35 -0.36 -19.03
CA THR A 134 -3.54 -1.19 -18.81
C THR A 134 -3.53 -2.42 -19.72
N GLY A 135 -3.90 -3.60 -19.19
CA GLY A 135 -3.92 -4.87 -19.94
C GLY A 135 -2.54 -5.50 -20.21
N SER A 136 -1.45 -4.88 -19.76
CA SER A 136 -0.09 -5.40 -19.97
C SER A 136 0.26 -6.61 -19.09
N GLY A 137 -0.44 -6.80 -17.97
CA GLY A 137 -0.20 -7.89 -17.00
C GLY A 137 0.10 -7.43 -15.57
N LYS A 138 0.18 -6.11 -15.31
CA LYS A 138 0.47 -5.52 -13.99
C LYS A 138 -0.40 -6.10 -12.86
N SER A 139 -1.73 -6.04 -12.97
CA SER A 139 -2.64 -6.49 -11.91
C SER A 139 -2.55 -8.00 -11.66
N VAL A 140 -2.41 -8.80 -12.73
CA VAL A 140 -2.19 -10.26 -12.63
C VAL A 140 -0.90 -10.56 -11.87
N CYS A 141 0.17 -9.80 -12.11
CA CYS A 141 1.43 -9.95 -11.39
C CYS A 141 1.31 -9.59 -9.90
N VAL A 142 0.62 -8.48 -9.57
CA VAL A 142 0.34 -8.10 -8.18
C VAL A 142 -0.47 -9.20 -7.48
N ASN A 143 -1.50 -9.74 -8.13
CA ASN A 143 -2.28 -10.87 -7.62
C ASN A 143 -1.44 -12.15 -7.45
N GLY A 144 -0.53 -12.44 -8.39
CA GLY A 144 0.41 -13.54 -8.28
C GLY A 144 1.36 -13.41 -7.08
N ILE A 145 1.84 -12.19 -6.81
CA ILE A 145 2.65 -11.87 -5.62
C ILE A 145 1.82 -12.09 -4.35
N ILE A 146 0.60 -11.54 -4.28
CA ILE A 146 -0.27 -11.72 -3.11
C ILE A 146 -0.58 -13.20 -2.88
N ALA A 147 -0.89 -13.96 -3.94
CA ALA A 147 -1.13 -15.39 -3.87
C ALA A 147 0.09 -16.14 -3.31
N CYS A 148 1.31 -15.83 -3.76
CA CYS A 148 2.53 -16.41 -3.17
C CYS A 148 2.61 -16.16 -1.66
N LEU A 149 2.36 -14.92 -1.24
CA LEU A 149 2.45 -14.53 0.15
C LEU A 149 1.39 -15.25 1.01
N LEU A 150 0.15 -15.34 0.53
CA LEU A 150 -0.95 -16.02 1.24
C LEU A 150 -0.79 -17.55 1.27
N LEU A 151 -0.15 -18.16 0.28
CA LEU A 151 0.08 -19.60 0.24
C LEU A 151 1.16 -20.06 1.24
N GLN A 152 2.06 -19.16 1.65
CA GLN A 152 3.24 -19.50 2.45
C GLN A 152 3.19 -19.00 3.89
N ASN A 153 2.29 -18.05 4.20
CA ASN A 153 2.32 -17.37 5.49
C ASN A 153 0.98 -17.45 6.22
N THR A 154 1.05 -17.58 7.54
CA THR A 154 -0.07 -17.34 8.44
C THR A 154 -0.17 -15.84 8.79
N PRO A 155 -1.34 -15.37 9.28
CA PRO A 155 -1.52 -13.99 9.72
C PRO A 155 -0.58 -13.52 10.84
N ASP A 156 -0.01 -14.45 11.61
CA ASP A 156 0.92 -14.15 12.71
C ASP A 156 2.33 -13.85 12.20
N ASN A 157 2.68 -14.39 11.02
CA ASN A 157 3.97 -14.19 10.38
C ASN A 157 3.94 -13.06 9.34
N LEU A 158 2.76 -12.75 8.78
CA LEU A 158 2.60 -11.75 7.73
C LEU A 158 1.33 -10.93 7.92
N LYS A 159 1.48 -9.60 7.90
CA LYS A 159 0.39 -8.65 7.73
C LYS A 159 0.48 -7.92 6.39
N LEU A 160 -0.67 -7.67 5.79
CA LEU A 160 -0.81 -6.96 4.52
C LEU A 160 -1.52 -5.62 4.75
N VAL A 161 -0.98 -4.57 4.12
CA VAL A 161 -1.64 -3.27 4.01
C VAL A 161 -1.88 -3.02 2.53
N MET A 162 -3.13 -2.87 2.13
CA MET A 162 -3.49 -2.73 0.71
C MET A 162 -4.14 -1.37 0.46
N VAL A 163 -3.69 -0.71 -0.59
CA VAL A 163 -4.18 0.58 -1.07
C VAL A 163 -4.68 0.41 -2.49
N ASP A 164 -5.99 0.59 -2.68
CA ASP A 164 -6.68 0.46 -3.96
C ASP A 164 -7.66 1.62 -4.14
N PRO A 165 -7.15 2.78 -4.60
CA PRO A 165 -7.98 3.96 -4.79
C PRO A 165 -9.12 3.78 -5.81
N LYS A 166 -8.94 2.86 -6.75
CA LYS A 166 -9.90 2.64 -7.85
C LYS A 166 -10.98 1.63 -7.49
N ARG A 167 -10.80 0.89 -6.38
CA ARG A 167 -11.70 -0.17 -5.89
C ARG A 167 -11.85 -1.36 -6.83
N VAL A 168 -10.91 -1.56 -7.75
CA VAL A 168 -11.01 -2.58 -8.80
C VAL A 168 -10.20 -3.82 -8.46
N GLU A 169 -8.97 -3.66 -7.98
CA GLU A 169 -7.96 -4.72 -8.03
C GLU A 169 -7.79 -5.42 -6.68
N LEU A 170 -7.79 -4.68 -5.56
CA LEU A 170 -7.44 -5.23 -4.24
C LEU A 170 -8.63 -5.35 -3.29
N THR A 171 -9.74 -4.67 -3.54
CA THR A 171 -10.94 -4.74 -2.68
C THR A 171 -11.48 -6.16 -2.49
N GLY A 172 -11.24 -7.04 -3.47
CA GLY A 172 -11.58 -8.46 -3.41
C GLY A 172 -10.92 -9.23 -2.25
N TYR A 173 -9.80 -8.74 -1.69
CA TYR A 173 -9.10 -9.36 -0.57
C TYR A 173 -9.68 -9.00 0.80
N ASN A 174 -10.65 -8.09 0.89
CA ASN A 174 -11.26 -7.72 2.17
C ASN A 174 -11.74 -8.94 2.96
N GLY A 175 -11.46 -8.98 4.26
CA GLY A 175 -11.84 -10.09 5.15
C GLY A 175 -10.79 -11.20 5.30
N VAL A 176 -9.76 -11.25 4.45
CA VAL A 176 -8.59 -12.12 4.68
C VAL A 176 -7.91 -11.72 6.00
N PRO A 177 -7.56 -12.67 6.90
CA PRO A 177 -7.04 -12.38 8.24
C PRO A 177 -5.64 -11.75 8.27
N HIS A 178 -4.89 -11.80 7.16
CA HIS A 178 -3.61 -11.12 7.02
C HIS A 178 -3.74 -9.60 6.90
N LEU A 179 -4.91 -9.08 6.52
CA LEU A 179 -5.10 -7.64 6.38
C LEU A 179 -4.98 -6.93 7.74
N ALA A 180 -4.06 -5.97 7.83
CA ALA A 180 -3.89 -5.12 9.01
C ALA A 180 -5.11 -4.21 9.23
N ALA A 181 -5.73 -3.75 8.15
CA ALA A 181 -6.95 -2.96 8.11
C ALA A 181 -7.71 -3.29 6.81
N PRO A 182 -9.00 -2.94 6.69
CA PRO A 182 -9.71 -2.99 5.41
C PRO A 182 -8.92 -2.28 4.31
N VAL A 183 -9.07 -2.75 3.07
CA VAL A 183 -8.38 -2.16 1.91
C VAL A 183 -8.67 -0.66 1.86
N VAL A 184 -7.61 0.14 1.82
CA VAL A 184 -7.72 1.60 1.86
C VAL A 184 -8.08 2.10 0.47
N VAL A 185 -9.27 2.66 0.34
CA VAL A 185 -9.82 3.17 -0.92
C VAL A 185 -9.93 4.69 -0.94
N GLU A 186 -9.97 5.31 0.24
CA GLU A 186 -10.07 6.76 0.43
C GLU A 186 -8.68 7.37 0.43
N MET A 187 -8.44 8.33 -0.46
CA MET A 187 -7.09 8.83 -0.75
C MET A 187 -6.45 9.60 0.42
N ASP A 188 -7.27 10.37 1.12
CA ASP A 188 -6.93 11.09 2.35
C ASP A 188 -6.43 10.14 3.46
N ARG A 189 -6.98 8.93 3.53
CA ARG A 189 -6.53 7.89 4.47
C ARG A 189 -5.25 7.19 4.05
N VAL A 190 -4.85 7.25 2.78
CA VAL A 190 -3.60 6.62 2.34
C VAL A 190 -2.39 7.31 2.98
N ILE A 191 -2.38 8.63 3.07
CA ILE A 191 -1.29 9.35 3.75
C ILE A 191 -1.24 8.94 5.22
N GLY A 192 -2.38 8.86 5.90
CA GLY A 192 -2.45 8.34 7.28
C GLY A 192 -1.89 6.92 7.42
N THR A 193 -2.10 6.07 6.42
CA THR A 193 -1.58 4.69 6.36
C THR A 193 -0.06 4.67 6.21
N LEU A 194 0.51 5.51 5.34
CA LEU A 194 1.96 5.64 5.19
C LEU A 194 2.62 6.21 6.45
N GLN A 195 1.98 7.20 7.10
CA GLN A 195 2.46 7.73 8.39
C GLN A 195 2.40 6.69 9.51
N TRP A 196 1.37 5.84 9.53
CA TRP A 196 1.31 4.70 10.45
C TRP A 196 2.48 3.74 10.20
N ALA A 197 2.77 3.40 8.94
CA ALA A 197 3.88 2.52 8.62
C ALA A 197 5.24 3.09 9.08
N LEU A 198 5.44 4.41 8.95
CA LEU A 198 6.62 5.09 9.49
C LEU A 198 6.71 4.98 11.01
N ARG A 199 5.60 5.18 11.73
CA ARG A 199 5.58 5.02 13.20
C ARG A 199 5.83 3.58 13.63
N GLU A 200 5.26 2.61 12.92
CA GLU A 200 5.52 1.19 13.20
C GLU A 200 6.99 0.84 12.94
N MET A 201 7.58 1.33 11.85
CA MET A 201 9.01 1.19 11.57
C MET A 201 9.88 1.76 12.71
N ASP A 202 9.63 3.01 13.12
CA ASP A 202 10.37 3.65 14.22
C ASP A 202 10.15 2.89 15.55
N GLY A 203 8.94 2.40 15.81
CA GLY A 203 8.60 1.58 16.97
C GLY A 203 9.30 0.23 16.99
N ARG A 204 9.50 -0.40 15.83
CA ARG A 204 10.29 -1.64 15.71
C ARG A 204 11.77 -1.39 16.00
N TYR A 205 12.34 -0.29 15.52
CA TYR A 205 13.73 0.05 15.85
C TYR A 205 13.95 0.24 17.34
N LYS A 206 13.00 0.87 18.07
CA LYS A 206 13.06 0.98 19.53
C LYS A 206 13.05 -0.39 20.20
N ARG A 207 12.09 -1.25 19.83
CA ARG A 207 12.02 -2.64 20.31
C ARG A 207 13.30 -3.43 20.01
N PHE A 208 13.87 -3.26 18.83
CA PHE A 208 15.12 -3.92 18.45
C PHE A 208 16.29 -3.47 19.34
N ALA A 209 16.40 -2.17 19.61
CA ALA A 209 17.44 -1.62 20.48
C ALA A 209 17.33 -2.16 21.92
N GLU A 210 16.12 -2.20 22.48
CA GLU A 210 15.85 -2.73 23.84
C GLU A 210 16.30 -4.19 24.00
N TYR A 211 16.08 -5.02 22.98
CA TYR A 211 16.48 -6.44 22.98
C TYR A 211 17.85 -6.68 22.32
N GLY A 212 18.57 -5.62 21.94
CA GLY A 212 19.87 -5.68 21.26
C GLY A 212 19.86 -6.45 19.94
N ALA A 213 18.74 -6.45 19.21
CA ALA A 213 18.60 -7.04 17.88
C ALA A 213 18.92 -6.01 16.79
N ARG A 214 19.45 -6.44 15.65
CA ARG A 214 19.73 -5.55 14.50
C ARG A 214 18.61 -5.52 13.46
N ASN A 215 17.77 -6.55 13.45
CA ASN A 215 16.72 -6.73 12.47
C ASN A 215 15.61 -7.64 13.03
N ILE A 216 14.50 -7.73 12.30
CA ILE A 216 13.33 -8.54 12.67
C ILE A 216 13.67 -10.02 12.89
N VAL A 217 14.59 -10.59 12.11
CA VAL A 217 14.97 -12.01 12.23
C VAL A 217 15.66 -12.26 13.57
N GLU A 218 16.64 -11.44 13.92
CA GLU A 218 17.33 -11.50 15.20
C GLU A 218 16.37 -11.23 16.38
N TYR A 219 15.48 -10.25 16.23
CA TYR A 219 14.48 -9.92 17.24
C TYR A 219 13.55 -11.10 17.50
N ASN A 220 12.93 -11.65 16.45
CA ASN A 220 12.00 -12.78 16.57
C ASN A 220 12.69 -14.02 17.14
N LYS A 221 13.96 -14.27 16.81
CA LYS A 221 14.74 -15.37 17.39
C LYS A 221 14.99 -15.19 18.89
N LYS A 222 15.14 -13.95 19.36
CA LYS A 222 15.30 -13.65 20.79
C LYS A 222 13.99 -13.77 21.54
N ILE A 223 12.91 -13.22 20.98
CA ILE A 223 11.57 -13.26 21.58
C ILE A 223 10.98 -14.68 21.59
N ALA A 224 11.31 -15.54 20.63
CA ALA A 224 10.87 -16.94 20.65
C ALA A 224 11.29 -17.71 21.93
N LYS A 225 12.24 -17.17 22.71
CA LYS A 225 12.67 -17.72 24.01
C LYS A 225 11.97 -17.07 25.21
N ASP A 226 11.24 -15.98 24.99
CA ASP A 226 10.50 -15.23 25.99
C ASP A 226 9.00 -15.43 25.76
N SER A 227 8.37 -16.23 26.61
CA SER A 227 6.94 -16.55 26.51
C SER A 227 6.00 -15.38 26.81
N LYS A 228 6.51 -14.19 27.15
CA LYS A 228 5.70 -13.01 27.45
C LYS A 228 5.53 -12.06 26.27
N GLN A 229 6.26 -12.27 25.18
CA GLN A 229 6.27 -11.38 24.02
C GLN A 229 6.03 -12.21 22.75
N GLU A 230 5.27 -11.65 21.82
CA GLU A 230 5.00 -12.29 20.54
C GLU A 230 6.03 -11.86 19.48
N PRO A 231 6.43 -12.77 18.57
CA PRO A 231 7.21 -12.41 17.40
C PRO A 231 6.49 -11.36 16.56
N LEU A 232 7.26 -10.49 15.90
CA LEU A 232 6.70 -9.50 15.00
C LEU A 232 6.46 -10.09 13.60
N PRO A 233 5.29 -9.86 12.98
CA PRO A 233 5.04 -10.25 11.60
C PRO A 233 5.84 -9.36 10.65
N TYR A 234 6.16 -9.89 9.47
CA TYR A 234 6.48 -9.06 8.32
C TYR A 234 5.27 -8.23 7.92
N ILE A 235 5.48 -7.01 7.43
CA ILE A 235 4.42 -6.16 6.88
C ILE A 235 4.75 -5.92 5.41
N VAL A 236 3.82 -6.25 4.52
CA VAL A 236 3.93 -5.88 3.10
C VAL A 236 2.85 -4.87 2.76
N ILE A 237 3.28 -3.69 2.34
CA ILE A 237 2.41 -2.60 1.88
C ILE A 237 2.30 -2.69 0.36
N ILE A 238 1.09 -2.83 -0.15
CA ILE A 238 0.78 -2.97 -1.57
C ILE A 238 -0.04 -1.76 -2.01
N ILE A 239 0.51 -1.02 -2.97
CA ILE A 239 -0.14 0.15 -3.56
C ILE A 239 -0.41 -0.16 -5.03
N ASP A 240 -1.67 -0.25 -5.43
CA ASP A 240 -2.01 -0.61 -6.82
C ASP A 240 -1.68 0.51 -7.82
N GLU A 241 -1.86 1.77 -7.42
CA GLU A 241 -1.65 2.92 -8.30
C GLU A 241 -0.95 4.07 -7.55
N LEU A 242 0.37 4.16 -7.72
CA LEU A 242 1.17 5.27 -7.18
C LEU A 242 0.77 6.62 -7.79
N ALA A 243 0.36 6.63 -9.06
CA ALA A 243 0.05 7.87 -9.77
C ALA A 243 -1.04 8.69 -9.07
N ASP A 244 -2.06 8.02 -8.54
CA ASP A 244 -3.17 8.69 -7.87
C ASP A 244 -2.69 9.40 -6.58
N LEU A 245 -1.72 8.81 -5.88
CA LEU A 245 -1.11 9.39 -4.68
C LEU A 245 -0.22 10.60 -5.02
N MET A 246 0.60 10.46 -6.07
CA MET A 246 1.47 11.53 -6.53
C MET A 246 0.68 12.72 -7.10
N MET A 247 -0.53 12.49 -7.60
CA MET A 247 -1.41 13.56 -8.07
C MET A 247 -2.11 14.30 -6.93
N LEU A 248 -2.45 13.60 -5.84
CA LEU A 248 -3.16 14.20 -4.72
C LEU A 248 -2.20 14.89 -3.74
N ALA A 249 -1.13 14.21 -3.33
CA ALA A 249 -0.21 14.65 -2.29
C ALA A 249 1.23 14.19 -2.61
N PRO A 250 1.88 14.79 -3.63
CA PRO A 250 3.20 14.35 -4.10
C PRO A 250 4.28 14.45 -3.03
N GLU A 251 4.35 15.58 -2.31
CA GLU A 251 5.40 15.82 -1.31
C GLU A 251 5.33 14.83 -0.13
N ASP A 252 4.14 14.61 0.42
CA ASP A 252 3.94 13.68 1.53
C ASP A 252 4.14 12.22 1.10
N THR A 253 3.65 11.86 -0.09
CA THR A 253 3.82 10.52 -0.67
C THR A 253 5.29 10.22 -0.90
N GLU A 254 6.01 11.09 -1.61
CA GLU A 254 7.42 10.89 -1.92
C GLU A 254 8.28 10.85 -0.65
N ARG A 255 8.02 11.74 0.32
CA ARG A 255 8.73 11.75 1.61
C ARG A 255 8.52 10.44 2.37
N ALA A 256 7.28 9.97 2.47
CA ALA A 256 6.97 8.76 3.24
C ALA A 256 7.49 7.49 2.56
N VAL A 257 7.24 7.34 1.25
CA VAL A 257 7.71 6.20 0.45
C VAL A 257 9.23 6.15 0.47
N THR A 258 9.92 7.27 0.30
CA THR A 258 11.39 7.32 0.33
C THR A 258 11.94 6.90 1.68
N ARG A 259 11.41 7.47 2.78
CA ARG A 259 11.89 7.14 4.13
C ARG A 259 11.65 5.67 4.49
N LEU A 260 10.49 5.13 4.13
CA LEU A 260 10.22 3.70 4.27
C LEU A 260 11.23 2.90 3.44
N ALA A 261 11.41 3.24 2.17
CA ALA A 261 12.29 2.49 1.28
C ALA A 261 13.76 2.44 1.75
N GLN A 262 14.21 3.49 2.45
CA GLN A 262 15.56 3.57 3.00
C GLN A 262 15.75 2.77 4.30
N MET A 263 14.74 2.72 5.16
CA MET A 263 14.91 2.29 6.55
C MET A 263 14.11 1.03 6.92
N ALA A 264 13.15 0.60 6.11
CA ALA A 264 12.18 -0.43 6.47
C ALA A 264 12.70 -1.88 6.34
N ARG A 265 13.77 -2.11 5.55
CA ARG A 265 14.31 -3.46 5.30
C ARG A 265 14.61 -4.22 6.59
N ALA A 266 15.30 -3.60 7.54
CA ALA A 266 15.69 -4.26 8.79
C ALA A 266 14.49 -4.51 9.71
N THR A 267 13.45 -3.69 9.60
CA THR A 267 12.22 -3.79 10.41
C THR A 267 11.22 -4.80 9.88
N GLY A 268 11.49 -5.43 8.73
CA GLY A 268 10.58 -6.38 8.10
C GLY A 268 9.34 -5.74 7.48
N ILE A 269 9.43 -4.44 7.15
CA ILE A 269 8.39 -3.71 6.42
C ILE A 269 8.87 -3.58 4.96
N HIS A 270 8.03 -4.02 4.03
CA HIS A 270 8.34 -4.11 2.61
C HIS A 270 7.25 -3.43 1.79
N MET A 271 7.58 -2.96 0.60
CA MET A 271 6.62 -2.27 -0.27
C MET A 271 6.60 -2.87 -1.67
N VAL A 272 5.41 -3.10 -2.19
CA VAL A 272 5.14 -3.39 -3.60
C VAL A 272 4.30 -2.24 -4.13
N ILE A 273 4.90 -1.39 -4.95
CA ILE A 273 4.22 -0.23 -5.51
C ILE A 273 4.03 -0.45 -7.00
N ALA A 274 2.80 -0.30 -7.46
CA ALA A 274 2.42 -0.44 -8.85
C ALA A 274 1.95 0.90 -9.44
N THR A 275 2.15 1.10 -10.74
CA THR A 275 1.61 2.27 -11.46
C THR A 275 1.29 1.92 -12.91
N GLN A 276 0.22 2.50 -13.44
CA GLN A 276 -0.09 2.45 -14.87
C GLN A 276 0.42 3.65 -15.66
N ARG A 277 0.95 4.66 -14.95
CA ARG A 277 1.47 5.91 -15.53
C ARG A 277 2.97 6.01 -15.27
N PRO A 278 3.81 5.41 -16.13
CA PRO A 278 5.27 5.47 -16.01
C PRO A 278 5.82 6.82 -16.49
N SER A 279 5.37 7.93 -15.90
CA SER A 279 5.89 9.27 -16.16
C SER A 279 6.92 9.68 -15.12
N VAL A 280 7.76 10.67 -15.46
CA VAL A 280 8.79 11.22 -14.55
C VAL A 280 8.19 11.88 -13.31
N ASP A 281 6.95 12.36 -13.39
CA ASP A 281 6.24 13.01 -12.27
C ASP A 281 5.67 11.99 -11.27
N VAL A 282 5.46 10.74 -11.70
CA VAL A 282 4.97 9.65 -10.85
C VAL A 282 6.13 8.80 -10.35
N VAL A 283 7.02 8.41 -11.25
CA VAL A 283 8.20 7.60 -10.95
C VAL A 283 9.42 8.53 -10.95
N THR A 284 9.49 9.36 -9.92
CA THR A 284 10.53 10.39 -9.78
C THR A 284 11.91 9.76 -9.59
N GLY A 285 12.97 10.53 -9.83
CA GLY A 285 14.34 10.05 -9.62
C GLY A 285 14.60 9.57 -8.18
N ILE A 286 13.95 10.19 -7.19
CA ILE A 286 14.07 9.82 -5.77
C ILE A 286 13.40 8.47 -5.52
N ILE A 287 12.18 8.25 -6.05
CA ILE A 287 11.51 6.95 -5.96
C ILE A 287 12.38 5.87 -6.60
N LYS A 288 12.90 6.08 -7.81
CA LYS A 288 13.75 5.09 -8.50
C LYS A 288 15.00 4.75 -7.70
N ALA A 289 15.67 5.74 -7.13
CA ALA A 289 16.89 5.55 -6.36
C ALA A 289 16.69 4.61 -5.15
N ASN A 290 15.47 4.53 -4.60
CA ASN A 290 15.17 3.70 -3.43
C ASN A 290 14.43 2.39 -3.77
N PHE A 291 14.07 2.17 -5.04
CA PHE A 291 13.43 0.95 -5.55
C PHE A 291 14.31 0.30 -6.63
N PRO A 292 15.40 -0.38 -6.24
CA PRO A 292 16.32 -1.00 -7.21
C PRO A 292 15.73 -2.24 -7.88
N ALA A 293 14.77 -2.92 -7.25
CA ALA A 293 14.04 -4.03 -7.87
C ALA A 293 12.83 -3.47 -8.65
N ARG A 294 12.78 -3.76 -9.95
CA ARG A 294 11.76 -3.19 -10.86
C ARG A 294 11.21 -4.22 -11.82
N ILE A 295 9.92 -4.15 -12.08
CA ILE A 295 9.23 -4.90 -13.13
C ILE A 295 8.60 -3.89 -14.08
N ALA A 296 8.99 -3.94 -15.35
CA ALA A 296 8.31 -3.23 -16.42
C ALA A 296 7.53 -4.22 -17.27
N PHE A 297 6.22 -4.06 -17.31
CA PHE A 297 5.37 -4.66 -18.34
C PHE A 297 5.40 -3.81 -19.61
N ALA A 298 4.67 -4.23 -20.64
CA ALA A 298 4.54 -3.48 -21.88
C ALA A 298 4.15 -2.01 -21.63
N VAL A 299 4.85 -1.12 -22.32
CA VAL A 299 4.62 0.33 -22.29
C VAL A 299 4.50 0.89 -23.70
N ALA A 300 3.96 2.10 -23.83
CA ALA A 300 3.71 2.70 -25.13
C ALA A 300 4.99 3.18 -25.84
N SER A 301 6.01 3.57 -25.08
CA SER A 301 7.17 4.25 -25.64
C SER A 301 8.50 3.90 -24.96
N SER A 302 9.59 4.14 -25.69
CA SER A 302 10.94 3.98 -25.14
C SER A 302 11.26 4.98 -24.02
N THR A 303 10.56 6.12 -23.99
CA THR A 303 10.66 7.09 -22.88
C THR A 303 10.07 6.51 -21.62
N ASP A 304 8.90 5.88 -21.69
CA ASP A 304 8.28 5.19 -20.55
C ASP A 304 9.15 4.03 -20.04
N SER A 305 9.76 3.27 -20.96
CA SER A 305 10.70 2.20 -20.58
C SER A 305 11.87 2.75 -19.77
N ARG A 306 12.45 3.89 -20.18
CA ARG A 306 13.56 4.53 -19.45
C ARG A 306 13.12 5.12 -18.13
N VAL A 307 11.88 5.60 -18.03
CA VAL A 307 11.34 6.04 -16.73
C VAL A 307 11.38 4.88 -15.76
N ILE A 308 10.99 3.66 -16.15
CA ILE A 308 10.94 2.52 -15.23
C ILE A 308 12.32 1.88 -15.02
N LEU A 309 13.04 1.54 -16.09
CA LEU A 309 14.21 0.67 -16.06
C LEU A 309 15.55 1.38 -16.28
N ASP A 310 15.53 2.70 -16.52
CA ASP A 310 16.70 3.47 -16.97
C ASP A 310 17.27 3.01 -18.34
N THR A 311 16.59 2.08 -19.00
CA THR A 311 16.93 1.53 -20.32
C THR A 311 15.68 1.32 -21.18
N THR A 312 15.88 1.13 -22.48
CA THR A 312 14.82 0.80 -23.43
C THR A 312 14.53 -0.70 -23.46
N GLY A 313 13.38 -1.08 -24.01
CA GLY A 313 13.03 -2.45 -24.32
C GLY A 313 11.66 -2.88 -23.82
N ALA A 314 11.08 -2.18 -22.84
CA ALA A 314 9.74 -2.49 -22.35
C ALA A 314 8.66 -2.16 -23.41
N GLU A 315 8.93 -1.19 -24.30
CA GLU A 315 8.08 -0.85 -25.44
C GLU A 315 8.03 -1.93 -26.52
N ARG A 316 8.91 -2.94 -26.44
CA ARG A 316 8.95 -4.09 -27.36
C ARG A 316 8.28 -5.34 -26.78
N LEU A 317 7.77 -5.29 -25.55
CA LEU A 317 7.06 -6.39 -24.91
C LEU A 317 5.68 -6.61 -25.54
N LEU A 318 5.19 -7.85 -25.44
CA LEU A 318 3.99 -8.33 -26.15
C LEU A 318 2.70 -8.21 -25.32
N GLY A 319 2.76 -7.59 -24.14
CA GLY A 319 1.68 -7.53 -23.16
C GLY A 319 1.33 -8.91 -22.59
N GLN A 320 0.16 -9.00 -21.93
CA GLN A 320 -0.37 -10.27 -21.38
C GLN A 320 0.62 -11.01 -20.47
N GLY A 321 1.31 -10.29 -19.58
CA GLY A 321 2.26 -10.88 -18.63
C GLY A 321 3.71 -10.89 -19.10
N ASP A 322 4.02 -10.53 -20.35
CA ASP A 322 5.39 -10.36 -20.81
C ASP A 322 6.02 -9.11 -20.16
N MET A 323 7.16 -9.29 -19.50
CA MET A 323 7.80 -8.28 -18.66
C MET A 323 9.33 -8.31 -18.72
N LEU A 324 9.93 -7.19 -18.33
CA LEU A 324 11.34 -7.07 -18.00
C LEU A 324 11.48 -6.92 -16.49
N PHE A 325 12.25 -7.82 -15.88
CA PHE A 325 12.56 -7.79 -14.46
C PHE A 325 14.02 -7.37 -14.24
N GLN A 326 14.19 -6.28 -13.50
CA GLN A 326 15.47 -5.78 -13.03
C GLN A 326 15.62 -6.15 -11.55
N SER A 327 16.52 -7.08 -11.25
CA SER A 327 16.94 -7.38 -9.88
C SER A 327 17.98 -6.35 -9.41
N PRO A 328 18.06 -6.02 -8.11
CA PRO A 328 19.07 -5.09 -7.58
C PRO A 328 20.52 -5.50 -7.89
N ASP A 329 20.79 -6.80 -7.93
CA ASP A 329 22.15 -7.34 -8.13
C ASP A 329 22.48 -7.62 -9.61
N ALA A 330 21.51 -7.41 -10.52
CA ALA A 330 21.68 -7.70 -11.94
C ALA A 330 22.16 -6.46 -12.71
N ALA A 331 23.11 -6.64 -13.63
CA ALA A 331 23.60 -5.55 -14.47
C ALA A 331 22.60 -5.10 -15.56
N ALA A 332 21.63 -5.95 -15.90
CA ALA A 332 20.64 -5.68 -16.94
C ALA A 332 19.33 -6.44 -16.65
N PRO A 333 18.19 -5.94 -17.16
CA PRO A 333 16.91 -6.59 -16.94
C PRO A 333 16.81 -7.90 -17.75
N VAL A 334 16.15 -8.88 -17.15
CA VAL A 334 15.86 -10.18 -17.75
C VAL A 334 14.41 -10.21 -18.21
N ARG A 335 14.15 -10.72 -19.41
CA ARG A 335 12.79 -10.88 -19.94
C ARG A 335 12.13 -12.13 -19.38
N LEU A 336 10.93 -11.97 -18.86
CA LEU A 336 10.13 -13.01 -18.22
C LEU A 336 8.70 -13.01 -18.80
N GLN A 337 8.11 -14.19 -18.91
CA GLN A 337 6.66 -14.33 -18.99
C GLN A 337 6.13 -14.53 -17.57
N GLY A 338 5.31 -13.60 -17.10
CA GLY A 338 4.73 -13.58 -15.76
C GLY A 338 3.82 -14.77 -15.46
N CYS A 339 3.82 -15.18 -14.20
CA CYS A 339 2.87 -16.17 -13.68
C CYS A 339 1.43 -15.71 -13.90
N TYR A 340 0.56 -16.67 -14.21
CA TYR A 340 -0.88 -16.51 -14.25
C TYR A 340 -1.54 -17.30 -13.12
N VAL A 341 -2.46 -16.63 -12.43
CA VAL A 341 -3.42 -17.22 -11.52
C VAL A 341 -4.79 -16.76 -11.97
N SER A 342 -5.72 -17.69 -12.14
CA SER A 342 -7.08 -17.34 -12.54
C SER A 342 -7.86 -16.73 -11.38
N ASP A 343 -8.87 -15.92 -11.68
CA ASP A 343 -9.77 -15.36 -10.65
C ASP A 343 -10.46 -16.46 -9.84
N GLY A 344 -10.76 -17.61 -10.47
CA GLY A 344 -11.34 -18.76 -9.79
C GLY A 344 -10.40 -19.41 -8.77
N GLU A 345 -9.12 -19.53 -9.09
CA GLU A 345 -8.10 -20.01 -8.15
C GLU A 345 -7.88 -18.99 -7.02
N LEU A 346 -7.82 -17.70 -7.37
CA LEU A 346 -7.64 -16.62 -6.40
C LEU A 346 -8.80 -16.54 -5.41
N ASN A 347 -10.04 -16.61 -5.89
CA ASN A 347 -11.24 -16.59 -5.06
C ASN A 347 -11.28 -17.77 -4.08
N LYS A 348 -10.88 -18.97 -4.52
CA LYS A 348 -10.77 -20.14 -3.63
C LYS A 348 -9.74 -19.92 -2.52
N LEU A 349 -8.59 -19.31 -2.84
CA LEU A 349 -7.56 -18.98 -1.85
C LEU A 349 -8.07 -17.94 -0.83
N ILE A 350 -8.75 -16.89 -1.31
CA ILE A 350 -9.36 -15.86 -0.45
C ILE A 350 -10.44 -16.47 0.45
N GLU A 351 -11.32 -17.31 -0.11
CA GLU A 351 -12.41 -17.97 0.62
C GLU A 351 -11.89 -18.92 1.69
N TYR A 352 -10.85 -19.70 1.37
CA TYR A 352 -10.16 -20.55 2.35
C TYR A 352 -9.72 -19.74 3.57
N TRP A 353 -9.05 -18.61 3.35
CA TRP A 353 -8.55 -17.77 4.44
C TRP A 353 -9.65 -17.02 5.21
N ARG A 354 -10.70 -16.54 4.52
CA ARG A 354 -11.88 -15.96 5.17
C ARG A 354 -12.58 -16.97 6.09
N THR A 355 -12.63 -18.23 5.66
CA THR A 355 -13.28 -19.31 6.40
C THR A 355 -12.43 -19.79 7.57
N ALA A 356 -11.10 -19.89 7.40
CA ALA A 356 -10.17 -20.19 8.47
C ALA A 356 -10.29 -19.20 9.65
N ARG A 357 -10.54 -17.92 9.34
CA ARG A 357 -10.85 -16.87 10.35
C ARG A 357 -12.18 -17.12 11.08
N ARG A 358 -13.23 -17.55 10.37
CA ARG A 358 -14.57 -17.81 10.93
C ARG A 358 -14.60 -18.98 11.92
N PHE A 359 -13.74 -19.97 11.75
CA PHE A 359 -13.70 -21.16 12.62
C PHE A 359 -12.69 -21.06 13.76
N ASN A 360 -12.14 -19.88 14.04
CA ASN A 360 -11.18 -19.65 15.13
C ASN A 360 -9.98 -20.61 15.12
N LEU A 361 -9.61 -21.13 13.93
CA LEU A 361 -8.42 -21.95 13.72
C LEU A 361 -7.13 -21.13 13.83
N ILE A 362 -7.27 -19.80 13.97
CA ILE A 362 -6.21 -18.81 14.14
C ILE A 362 -6.70 -17.86 15.25
N PRO A 363 -5.95 -17.66 16.35
CA PRO A 363 -6.33 -16.73 17.41
C PRO A 363 -6.52 -15.31 16.84
N SER A 364 -7.57 -14.64 17.28
CA SER A 364 -7.82 -13.25 16.92
C SER A 364 -6.79 -12.33 17.61
N THR A 365 -5.64 -12.08 16.97
CA THR A 365 -4.87 -10.87 17.29
C THR A 365 -5.67 -9.68 16.77
N GLU A 366 -5.98 -8.74 17.66
CA GLU A 366 -6.77 -7.55 17.40
C GLU A 366 -6.41 -6.92 16.05
N SER A 367 -7.43 -6.67 15.22
CA SER A 367 -7.31 -5.84 14.04
C SER A 367 -6.76 -4.48 14.45
N ILE A 368 -5.72 -4.00 13.76
CA ILE A 368 -5.09 -2.71 14.03
C ILE A 368 -6.13 -1.63 13.73
N THR A 369 -6.80 -1.14 14.77
CA THR A 369 -7.65 0.04 14.66
C THR A 369 -6.73 1.26 14.49
N PRO A 370 -7.10 2.26 13.67
CA PRO A 370 -6.39 3.54 13.58
C PRO A 370 -6.52 4.39 14.86
N ARG A 371 -6.86 3.81 16.00
CA ARG A 371 -7.05 4.52 17.27
C ARG A 371 -5.75 5.16 17.77
N ALA A 372 -4.59 4.58 17.44
CA ALA A 372 -3.29 5.17 17.74
C ALA A 372 -2.95 6.41 16.87
N ALA A 373 -3.68 6.70 15.80
CA ALA A 373 -3.50 7.92 15.01
C ALA A 373 -4.25 9.12 15.60
N ALA A 374 -5.37 8.89 16.30
CA ALA A 374 -6.13 9.94 16.99
C ALA A 374 -5.45 10.39 18.28
N GLU A 375 -4.90 9.45 19.07
CA GLU A 375 -4.24 9.77 20.35
C GLU A 375 -2.93 10.57 20.17
N ALA A 376 -2.23 10.42 19.04
CA ALA A 376 -0.99 11.15 18.76
C ALA A 376 -1.21 12.63 18.36
N ALA A 377 -2.43 13.03 17.98
CA ALA A 377 -2.77 14.41 17.62
C ALA A 377 -3.18 15.27 18.82
N ALA A 378 -3.52 14.64 19.96
CA ALA A 378 -4.03 15.33 21.15
C ALA A 378 -2.95 15.75 22.17
N ALA A 379 -1.67 15.41 21.96
CA ALA A 379 -0.60 15.72 22.91
C ALA A 379 0.10 17.06 22.58
N THR A 380 -0.48 18.17 23.05
CA THR A 380 0.27 19.40 23.38
C THR A 380 0.58 19.43 24.88
N PRO A 381 1.70 20.03 25.32
CA PRO A 381 2.19 19.87 26.68
C PRO A 381 1.34 20.68 27.66
N GLU A 382 0.58 20.00 28.51
CA GLU A 382 -0.15 20.66 29.58
C GLU A 382 0.77 20.88 30.79
N THR A 383 0.80 22.14 31.20
CA THR A 383 1.50 22.73 32.33
C THR A 383 1.16 22.08 33.67
N ALA A 384 2.15 22.09 34.56
CA ALA A 384 2.12 21.46 35.87
C ALA A 384 1.19 22.13 36.92
N ALA A 385 0.74 21.27 37.85
CA ALA A 385 0.42 21.48 39.28
C ALA A 385 -1.08 21.57 39.69
N PRO A 386 -1.46 21.23 40.95
CA PRO A 386 -0.87 20.27 41.90
C PRO A 386 -1.87 19.25 42.47
N ALA A 387 -1.32 18.22 43.13
CA ALA A 387 -2.02 17.08 43.72
C ALA A 387 -3.00 17.41 44.85
N ARG A 388 -4.09 16.63 44.95
CA ARG A 388 -4.92 16.49 46.16
C ARG A 388 -5.03 15.01 46.58
N PRO A 389 -5.17 14.74 47.89
CA PRO A 389 -4.81 13.46 48.49
C PRO A 389 -5.92 12.40 48.43
N THR A 390 -5.48 11.14 48.38
CA THR A 390 -6.29 9.92 48.45
C THR A 390 -6.88 9.66 49.84
N PRO A 391 -8.14 9.19 49.97
CA PRO A 391 -8.67 8.68 51.24
C PRO A 391 -8.25 7.21 51.50
N PRO A 392 -8.16 6.79 52.78
CA PRO A 392 -7.67 5.46 53.19
C PRO A 392 -8.76 4.36 53.15
N PRO A 393 -8.37 3.07 53.19
CA PRO A 393 -9.29 1.94 53.08
C PRO A 393 -9.98 1.60 54.43
N PRO A 394 -11.19 1.02 54.44
CA PRO A 394 -11.79 0.53 55.66
C PRO A 394 -11.27 -0.86 56.05
N ALA A 395 -11.16 -1.02 57.37
CA ALA A 395 -10.54 -2.12 58.09
C ALA A 395 -11.44 -3.36 58.28
N ALA A 396 -10.75 -4.44 58.63
CA ALA A 396 -11.24 -5.77 58.94
C ALA A 396 -12.24 -5.82 60.11
N ALA A 397 -13.15 -6.79 60.03
CA ALA A 397 -13.94 -7.28 61.16
C ALA A 397 -13.82 -8.82 61.24
N THR A 398 -13.54 -9.31 62.44
CA THR A 398 -13.60 -10.71 62.89
C THR A 398 -14.32 -10.71 64.26
N PRO A 399 -14.70 -11.85 64.86
CA PRO A 399 -15.73 -12.78 64.42
C PRO A 399 -16.69 -13.15 65.58
N THR A 400 -17.86 -13.71 65.26
CA THR A 400 -18.72 -14.50 66.17
C THR A 400 -19.44 -15.53 65.28
N GLY A 401 -19.70 -16.79 65.58
CA GLY A 401 -19.49 -17.66 66.72
C GLY A 401 -20.40 -18.90 66.52
N ASN A 402 -19.83 -20.10 66.64
CA ASN A 402 -20.42 -21.40 67.04
C ASN A 402 -21.37 -22.23 66.12
N GLY A 403 -21.10 -23.54 66.12
CA GLY A 403 -22.02 -24.67 65.85
C GLY A 403 -21.60 -25.55 64.66
N GLU A 404 -20.75 -26.59 64.82
CA GLU A 404 -21.14 -28.01 65.04
C GLU A 404 -22.20 -28.52 64.03
N THR A 405 -22.03 -29.57 63.21
CA THR A 405 -21.45 -30.91 63.39
C THR A 405 -21.25 -31.58 62.00
N ALA A 406 -20.37 -32.59 61.96
CA ALA A 406 -20.01 -33.39 60.78
C ALA A 406 -20.87 -34.66 60.67
N VAL A 407 -21.27 -35.08 59.44
CA VAL A 407 -21.40 -36.49 59.04
C VAL A 407 -21.28 -36.63 57.51
N THR A 408 -20.37 -37.51 57.08
CA THR A 408 -20.40 -38.33 55.83
C THR A 408 -20.22 -39.78 56.32
N PRO A 409 -20.53 -40.90 55.57
CA PRO A 409 -20.12 -41.05 54.16
C PRO A 409 -20.90 -42.09 53.25
N THR A 410 -20.66 -41.99 51.93
CA THR A 410 -20.56 -43.05 50.87
C THR A 410 -21.76 -43.97 50.43
N PRO A 411 -21.65 -44.81 49.36
CA PRO A 411 -22.20 -44.56 48.00
C PRO A 411 -23.10 -45.68 47.42
N GLN A 412 -23.66 -45.53 46.21
CA GLN A 412 -23.95 -46.68 45.32
C GLN A 412 -24.21 -46.30 43.85
N ALA A 413 -23.59 -47.08 42.94
CA ALA A 413 -23.87 -47.23 41.50
C ALA A 413 -25.03 -48.26 41.30
N ALA A 414 -25.65 -48.55 40.15
CA ALA A 414 -25.42 -48.34 38.71
C ALA A 414 -26.75 -48.65 37.93
N GLU A 415 -26.87 -48.13 36.68
CA GLU A 415 -27.44 -48.79 35.46
C GLU A 415 -29.00 -48.94 35.25
N PRO A 416 -29.52 -49.25 34.02
CA PRO A 416 -29.69 -48.34 32.86
C PRO A 416 -31.08 -48.45 32.17
N VAL A 417 -31.61 -47.43 31.48
CA VAL A 417 -32.78 -47.62 30.58
C VAL A 417 -32.72 -46.69 29.35
N GLU A 418 -32.82 -47.30 28.17
CA GLU A 418 -32.88 -46.71 26.82
C GLU A 418 -34.35 -46.53 26.33
N PRO A 419 -34.63 -45.87 25.18
CA PRO A 419 -35.54 -44.73 25.15
C PRO A 419 -36.86 -44.96 24.38
N HIS A 420 -37.87 -44.12 24.64
CA HIS A 420 -39.06 -43.98 23.81
C HIS A 420 -39.47 -42.50 23.61
N PRO A 421 -40.17 -42.18 22.50
CA PRO A 421 -40.03 -40.91 21.79
C PRO A 421 -41.01 -39.84 22.28
N ILE A 422 -40.57 -38.58 22.32
CA ILE A 422 -41.41 -37.46 22.71
C ILE A 422 -41.84 -36.68 21.46
N THR A 423 -43.16 -36.66 21.28
CA THR A 423 -43.91 -35.85 20.32
C THR A 423 -44.03 -34.42 20.86
N LEU A 424 -43.77 -33.42 20.01
CA LEU A 424 -43.87 -31.99 20.34
C LEU A 424 -45.33 -31.53 20.37
N THR A 425 -45.77 -30.96 21.49
CA THR A 425 -46.88 -29.99 21.56
C THR A 425 -46.41 -28.72 22.27
N PRO A 426 -46.86 -27.53 21.83
CA PRO A 426 -46.29 -26.26 22.25
C PRO A 426 -46.95 -25.76 23.55
N HIS A 427 -46.14 -25.41 24.55
CA HIS A 427 -46.60 -24.72 25.75
C HIS A 427 -46.00 -23.31 25.88
N HIS A 428 -46.86 -22.42 26.39
CA HIS A 428 -46.62 -21.04 26.78
C HIS A 428 -45.28 -20.80 27.50
N PRO A 429 -44.63 -19.63 27.29
CA PRO A 429 -43.39 -19.29 27.96
C PRO A 429 -43.64 -18.96 29.44
N ILE A 430 -42.98 -19.72 30.32
CA ILE A 430 -42.77 -19.40 31.73
C ILE A 430 -41.52 -18.52 31.82
N THR A 431 -41.65 -17.35 32.44
CA THR A 431 -40.56 -16.45 32.81
C THR A 431 -39.70 -17.03 33.94
N PRO A 432 -38.37 -16.97 33.85
CA PRO A 432 -37.51 -16.97 35.03
C PRO A 432 -36.99 -15.55 35.31
N SER A 433 -37.11 -15.16 36.57
CA SER A 433 -36.52 -13.98 37.20
C SER A 433 -34.98 -14.06 37.19
N SER A 434 -34.34 -12.97 36.76
CA SER A 434 -32.89 -12.74 36.82
C SER A 434 -32.63 -11.45 37.61
N PRO A 435 -31.57 -11.37 38.46
CA PRO A 435 -31.31 -10.17 39.23
C PRO A 435 -30.85 -9.03 38.31
N ALA A 436 -31.27 -7.81 38.66
CA ALA A 436 -31.08 -6.59 37.89
C ALA A 436 -29.61 -6.33 37.52
N ALA A 437 -29.33 -6.35 36.21
CA ALA A 437 -28.19 -5.68 35.61
C ALA A 437 -28.72 -4.49 34.79
N SER A 438 -28.25 -3.29 35.11
CA SER A 438 -28.58 -2.05 34.41
C SER A 438 -28.20 -2.13 32.93
N ASN A 439 -29.18 -2.05 32.05
CA ASN A 439 -28.98 -1.89 30.61
C ASN A 439 -28.33 -0.53 30.32
N LEU A 440 -27.02 -0.50 30.14
CA LEU A 440 -26.35 0.49 29.30
C LEU A 440 -26.21 -0.12 27.91
N THR A 441 -27.27 -0.03 27.11
CA THR A 441 -27.18 -0.27 25.66
C THR A 441 -26.37 0.88 25.06
N GLN A 442 -25.08 0.64 24.86
CA GLN A 442 -24.23 1.54 24.08
C GLN A 442 -24.75 1.52 22.64
N ARG A 443 -25.07 2.70 22.10
CA ARG A 443 -25.44 2.84 20.69
C ARG A 443 -24.22 2.52 19.83
N PRO A 444 -24.40 1.91 18.65
CA PRO A 444 -23.30 1.66 17.74
C PRO A 444 -22.65 2.98 17.34
N LEU A 445 -21.32 3.06 17.43
CA LEU A 445 -20.54 4.28 17.23
C LEU A 445 -20.77 4.95 15.86
N TRP A 446 -21.29 4.24 14.85
CA TRP A 446 -21.65 4.87 13.57
C TRP A 446 -22.85 5.81 13.67
N GLU A 447 -23.78 5.61 14.62
CA GLU A 447 -24.92 6.51 14.83
C GLU A 447 -24.46 7.77 15.54
N GLU A 448 -23.49 7.66 16.44
CA GLU A 448 -22.86 8.80 17.12
C GLU A 448 -21.93 9.57 16.18
N LEU A 449 -21.17 8.87 15.33
CA LEU A 449 -20.32 9.50 14.31
C LEU A 449 -21.15 10.16 13.21
N GLN A 450 -22.25 9.55 12.75
CA GLN A 450 -23.18 10.22 11.83
C GLN A 450 -23.87 11.43 12.49
N ALA A 451 -24.19 11.36 13.79
CA ALA A 451 -24.73 12.50 14.51
C ALA A 451 -23.71 13.64 14.70
N MET A 452 -22.43 13.31 14.85
CA MET A 452 -21.33 14.28 14.95
C MET A 452 -20.91 14.86 13.59
N GLU A 453 -20.91 14.06 12.53
CA GLU A 453 -20.65 14.49 11.15
C GLU A 453 -21.77 15.41 10.64
N ASN A 454 -23.03 15.12 11.00
CA ASN A 454 -24.16 16.02 10.80
C ASN A 454 -24.09 17.30 11.65
N ALA A 455 -23.36 17.30 12.77
CA ALA A 455 -23.17 18.48 13.63
C ALA A 455 -22.02 19.39 13.15
N GLU A 456 -21.04 18.87 12.40
CA GLU A 456 -19.99 19.67 11.76
C GLU A 456 -20.44 20.32 10.44
N ASP A 457 -21.52 19.80 9.85
CA ASP A 457 -22.22 20.35 8.68
C ASP A 457 -23.47 21.17 9.05
N ASP A 458 -23.63 21.53 10.33
CA ASP A 458 -24.76 22.32 10.83
C ASP A 458 -24.69 23.78 10.31
N PRO A 459 -25.66 24.23 9.49
CA PRO A 459 -25.72 25.61 9.01
C PRO A 459 -25.81 26.65 10.14
N GLU A 460 -26.38 26.30 11.30
CA GLU A 460 -26.53 27.23 12.43
C GLU A 460 -25.17 27.65 13.02
N LEU A 461 -24.19 26.74 13.03
CA LEU A 461 -22.83 27.00 13.49
C LEU A 461 -22.05 27.92 12.53
N ASP A 462 -22.35 27.90 11.23
CA ASP A 462 -21.73 28.81 10.25
C ASP A 462 -22.20 30.25 10.46
N ASP A 463 -23.48 30.43 10.76
CA ASP A 463 -24.06 31.74 11.06
C ASP A 463 -23.51 32.34 12.37
N GLU A 464 -23.18 31.53 13.38
CA GLU A 464 -22.57 32.00 14.63
C GLU A 464 -21.16 32.60 14.43
N LEU A 465 -20.34 32.04 13.54
CA LEU A 465 -18.96 32.51 13.28
C LEU A 465 -18.90 33.64 12.24
N LEU A 466 -19.96 33.86 11.48
CA LEU A 466 -20.00 34.83 10.39
C LEU A 466 -19.67 36.28 10.83
N PRO A 467 -20.20 36.82 11.95
CA PRO A 467 -19.88 38.18 12.39
C PRO A 467 -18.39 38.37 12.71
N GLU A 468 -17.79 37.40 13.40
CA GLU A 468 -16.37 37.45 13.76
C GLU A 468 -15.47 37.31 12.52
N ALA A 469 -15.86 36.46 11.58
CA ALA A 469 -15.15 36.25 10.34
C ALA A 469 -15.19 37.51 9.44
N ILE A 470 -16.32 38.22 9.40
CA ILE A 470 -16.45 39.53 8.73
C ILE A 470 -15.53 40.56 9.37
N ALA A 471 -15.52 40.65 10.70
CA ALA A 471 -14.67 41.59 11.44
C ALA A 471 -13.18 41.35 11.16
N LEU A 472 -12.76 40.08 11.15
CA LEU A 472 -11.39 39.69 10.82
C LEU A 472 -11.00 40.05 9.39
N VAL A 473 -11.87 39.75 8.42
CA VAL A 473 -11.65 40.03 6.99
C VAL A 473 -11.51 41.53 6.75
N ARG A 474 -12.40 42.35 7.35
CA ARG A 474 -12.31 43.82 7.28
C ARG A 474 -11.03 44.35 7.93
N LYS A 475 -10.63 43.82 9.09
CA LYS A 475 -9.40 44.21 9.79
C LYS A 475 -8.14 43.91 8.99
N LEU A 476 -8.11 42.77 8.28
CA LEU A 476 -6.94 42.34 7.50
C LEU A 476 -6.99 42.78 6.04
N ASN A 477 -8.09 43.42 5.63
CA ASN A 477 -8.39 43.82 4.25
C ASN A 477 -8.13 42.71 3.21
N LYS A 478 -8.38 41.45 3.61
CA LYS A 478 -8.10 40.26 2.81
C LYS A 478 -8.99 39.10 3.25
N ALA A 479 -9.67 38.46 2.31
CA ALA A 479 -10.43 37.24 2.55
C ALA A 479 -9.85 36.06 1.77
N SER A 480 -9.73 34.89 2.39
CA SER A 480 -9.49 33.62 1.69
C SER A 480 -9.91 32.47 2.57
N THR A 481 -10.32 31.35 1.97
CA THR A 481 -10.67 30.12 2.70
C THR A 481 -9.54 29.70 3.64
N SER A 482 -8.29 29.69 3.15
CA SER A 482 -7.09 29.39 3.95
C SER A 482 -6.81 30.35 5.12
N LEU A 483 -7.29 31.60 5.06
CA LEU A 483 -7.16 32.56 6.16
C LEU A 483 -8.14 32.21 7.27
N LEU A 484 -9.40 31.93 6.92
CA LEU A 484 -10.45 31.59 7.87
C LEU A 484 -10.20 30.21 8.50
N GLN A 485 -9.75 29.21 7.74
CA GLN A 485 -9.36 27.91 8.26
C GLN A 485 -8.30 28.02 9.37
N ARG A 486 -7.28 28.87 9.16
CA ARG A 486 -6.19 29.05 10.14
C ARG A 486 -6.61 29.86 11.36
N ARG A 487 -7.48 30.86 11.19
CA ARG A 487 -7.85 31.79 12.25
C ARG A 487 -8.96 31.27 13.15
N PHE A 488 -9.94 30.56 12.58
CA PHE A 488 -11.06 29.99 13.31
C PHE A 488 -10.90 28.47 13.55
N ARG A 489 -9.81 27.86 13.08
CA ARG A 489 -9.53 26.41 13.18
C ARG A 489 -10.67 25.54 12.65
N ILE A 490 -11.27 25.97 11.55
CA ILE A 490 -12.40 25.30 10.88
C ILE A 490 -11.95 24.54 9.63
N GLY A 491 -12.73 23.52 9.25
CA GLY A 491 -12.54 22.75 8.02
C GLY A 491 -12.70 23.57 6.74
N TYR A 492 -12.27 23.02 5.60
CA TYR A 492 -12.31 23.71 4.30
C TYR A 492 -13.72 24.05 3.86
N THR A 493 -14.65 23.09 3.94
CA THR A 493 -16.05 23.24 3.53
C THR A 493 -16.72 24.39 4.27
N ARG A 494 -16.50 24.45 5.58
CA ARG A 494 -16.98 25.51 6.47
C ARG A 494 -16.41 26.88 6.11
N ALA A 495 -15.10 26.96 5.91
CA ALA A 495 -14.43 28.19 5.51
C ALA A 495 -14.82 28.67 4.10
N ALA A 496 -15.18 27.75 3.19
CA ALA A 496 -15.70 28.08 1.87
C ALA A 496 -17.10 28.69 1.97
N ARG A 497 -18.02 28.09 2.73
CA ARG A 497 -19.36 28.63 2.97
C ARG A 497 -19.33 30.03 3.57
N LEU A 498 -18.48 30.28 4.58
CA LEU A 498 -18.29 31.63 5.14
C LEU A 498 -17.80 32.65 4.12
N VAL A 499 -16.92 32.24 3.20
CA VAL A 499 -16.44 33.11 2.11
C VAL A 499 -17.56 33.39 1.10
N ASP A 500 -18.35 32.39 0.75
CA ASP A 500 -19.46 32.54 -0.19
C ASP A 500 -20.58 33.40 0.41
N HIS A 501 -20.88 33.23 1.70
CA HIS A 501 -21.87 34.05 2.42
C HIS A 501 -21.43 35.53 2.52
N MET A 502 -20.13 35.79 2.73
CA MET A 502 -19.58 37.16 2.68
C MET A 502 -19.61 37.78 1.27
N GLU A 503 -19.53 36.97 0.22
CA GLU A 503 -19.68 37.42 -1.17
C GLU A 503 -21.14 37.79 -1.46
N GLU A 504 -22.09 36.94 -1.06
CA GLU A 504 -23.54 37.18 -1.21
C GLU A 504 -23.99 38.46 -0.46
N GLN A 505 -23.43 38.70 0.73
CA GLN A 505 -23.69 39.93 1.50
C GLN A 505 -22.97 41.18 0.95
N GLY A 506 -22.14 41.02 -0.09
CA GLY A 506 -21.40 42.13 -0.70
C GLY A 506 -20.30 42.70 0.19
N ILE A 507 -19.75 41.88 1.10
CA ILE A 507 -18.64 42.23 2.00
C ILE A 507 -17.30 41.98 1.31
N ILE A 508 -17.24 41.00 0.40
CA ILE A 508 -16.07 40.70 -0.42
C ILE A 508 -16.47 40.62 -1.90
N GLY A 509 -15.54 40.98 -2.78
CA GLY A 509 -15.75 40.96 -4.23
C GLY A 509 -15.62 39.57 -4.85
N PRO A 510 -15.99 39.43 -6.13
CA PRO A 510 -15.89 38.18 -6.87
C PRO A 510 -14.43 37.70 -7.01
N PRO A 511 -14.22 36.41 -7.35
CA PRO A 511 -12.88 35.85 -7.52
C PRO A 511 -12.09 36.65 -8.57
N THR A 512 -10.92 37.16 -8.19
CA THR A 512 -10.09 37.99 -9.07
C THR A 512 -8.90 37.17 -9.58
N GLY A 513 -9.03 36.59 -10.78
CA GLY A 513 -7.94 35.89 -11.49
C GLY A 513 -7.33 34.70 -10.74
N THR A 514 -6.02 34.47 -10.91
CA THR A 514 -5.25 33.33 -10.36
C THR A 514 -4.99 33.38 -8.85
N SER A 515 -5.45 34.42 -8.15
CA SER A 515 -5.26 34.59 -6.70
C SER A 515 -6.43 34.01 -5.90
N LYS A 516 -6.13 33.17 -4.90
CA LYS A 516 -7.11 32.61 -3.96
C LYS A 516 -7.65 33.62 -2.92
N ALA A 517 -7.22 34.89 -2.98
CA ALA A 517 -7.62 35.93 -2.03
C ALA A 517 -8.61 36.92 -2.66
N ARG A 518 -9.73 37.17 -1.99
CA ARG A 518 -10.79 38.09 -2.40
C ARG A 518 -10.58 39.48 -1.81
N VAL A 519 -10.92 40.50 -2.59
CA VAL A 519 -10.87 41.93 -2.21
C VAL A 519 -12.04 42.24 -1.28
N VAL A 520 -11.80 42.99 -0.20
CA VAL A 520 -12.84 43.39 0.75
C VAL A 520 -13.49 44.69 0.28
N LEU A 521 -14.83 44.72 0.26
CA LEU A 521 -15.60 45.87 -0.20
C LEU A 521 -15.87 46.85 0.97
N PRO A 522 -15.84 48.17 0.71
CA PRO A 522 -16.18 49.17 1.72
C PRO A 522 -17.65 48.99 2.17
N PRO A 523 -17.97 49.27 3.46
CA PRO A 523 -19.34 49.18 3.95
C PRO A 523 -20.26 50.12 3.16
N LYS A 524 -21.48 49.68 2.88
CA LYS A 524 -22.53 50.51 2.29
C LYS A 524 -22.85 51.66 3.26
N LEU A 525 -23.07 52.86 2.74
CA LEU A 525 -23.16 54.13 3.48
C LEU A 525 -24.36 54.29 4.45
N ASP A 526 -25.07 53.22 4.81
CA ASP A 526 -26.31 53.31 5.61
C ASP A 526 -26.24 52.66 7.02
N GLU A 527 -25.08 52.23 7.49
CA GLU A 527 -24.90 51.79 8.88
C GLU A 527 -23.60 52.36 9.49
N ALA A 528 -23.72 53.55 10.08
CA ALA A 528 -22.71 54.09 10.99
C ALA A 528 -23.09 53.71 12.44
N PRO A 529 -22.20 53.08 13.23
CA PRO A 529 -22.39 53.01 14.68
C PRO A 529 -21.92 54.32 15.34
N ASP A 530 -22.72 54.74 16.32
CA ASP A 530 -22.56 55.84 17.28
C ASP A 530 -21.13 55.95 17.86
N PRO A 531 -20.52 57.17 17.97
CA PRO A 531 -19.15 57.31 18.47
C PRO A 531 -19.17 57.31 20.00
N GLY A 532 -19.06 56.14 20.61
CA GLY A 532 -19.01 56.03 22.06
C GLY A 532 -18.71 54.63 22.60
N ALA A 533 -17.45 54.20 22.50
CA ALA A 533 -16.91 53.19 23.41
C ALA A 533 -15.38 53.31 23.48
N GLU A 534 -14.91 53.61 24.68
CA GLU A 534 -13.54 53.92 25.07
C GLU A 534 -12.56 52.75 24.90
N ALA A 535 -11.30 53.08 24.63
CA ALA A 535 -10.17 52.16 24.74
C ALA A 535 -9.49 52.31 26.11
N PRO A 536 -9.06 51.22 26.76
CA PRO A 536 -7.84 51.20 27.57
C PRO A 536 -6.71 50.61 26.69
N GLY A 537 -5.53 51.20 26.55
CA GLY A 537 -4.64 51.64 27.62
C GLY A 537 -3.66 50.50 27.94
N GLY A 538 -2.40 50.61 27.50
CA GLY A 538 -1.31 49.66 27.78
C GLY A 538 -0.23 49.78 26.70
N GLU A 539 0.72 50.70 26.84
CA GLU A 539 1.96 50.65 27.63
C GLU A 539 3.17 50.28 26.76
N ASP A 540 4.11 51.21 26.77
CA ASP A 540 5.40 51.20 26.09
C ASP A 540 6.31 50.06 26.58
N ALA A 541 7.06 49.46 25.65
CA ALA A 541 8.39 48.92 25.92
C ALA A 541 9.21 48.80 24.63
N ASP A 542 10.22 49.68 24.53
CA ASP A 542 11.57 49.45 24.02
C ASP A 542 11.79 48.71 22.69
N THR A 543 12.36 49.43 21.73
CA THR A 543 13.61 49.00 21.08
C THR A 543 14.49 50.22 20.78
N ALA A 544 15.58 50.32 21.53
CA ALA A 544 16.80 50.97 21.11
C ALA A 544 17.63 50.00 20.23
N THR A 545 18.32 50.60 19.25
CA THR A 545 19.41 50.06 18.40
C THR A 545 19.12 48.99 17.37
#